data_AF-A0A9D6QK32-F1
#
_entry.id   AF-A0A9D6QK32-F1
#
_cell.length_a   1.000
_cell.length_b   1.000
_cell.length_c   1.000
_cell.angle_alpha   90.00
_cell.angle_beta   90.00
_cell.angle_gamma   90.00
#
_symmetry.space_group_name_H-M   'P 1'
#
loop_
_entity.id
_entity.type
_entity.pdbx_description
1 polymer ?
#
loop_
_entity_poly.entity_id
_entity_poly.type
_entity_poly.pdbx_seq_one_letter_code
_entity_poly.pdbx_strand_id
1 'polypeptide(L)'
;MLKSKALIRLTFLGAMIAWLVLLFSDITILFSSLQGLQPDVPMWLPRVMLGVYIISLFYYYKFRIEHDDSLNFTDLLWEVFATGLITTVISLLFRLLVLLLGSTALATNLVFSDFIYQINLALLVNFLLAALASWKRLILYQKSKWLIRTWAIFEISLFAMLIYDSAGITLSETVSTTFKILIAMLVLALSANMRWVAYLNFKQKWTSLLLLLLTFFYLLYFSYTVEDSAQQISTKTLAFLDFRNQLVVIVLLVFIVTYGIFSFLVILFNLPTSSVFEQKLEEVVNYQRISQSIQTEQDEESVYNILLESTVSSVFADAAWLEITG
;
A
#
# COMPACT_ATOMS: atom_id res chain seq x y z
N MET A 1 -23.30 -8.67 -10.17
CA MET A 1 -22.83 -9.14 -8.84
C MET A 1 -22.27 -10.56 -8.81
N LEU A 2 -22.98 -11.61 -9.22
CA LEU A 2 -22.49 -13.02 -9.17
C LEU A 2 -21.19 -13.28 -9.95
N LYS A 3 -21.05 -12.72 -11.16
CA LYS A 3 -19.84 -12.87 -11.99
C LYS A 3 -18.58 -12.26 -11.37
N SER A 4 -18.69 -11.11 -10.69
CA SER A 4 -17.56 -10.45 -10.02
C SER A 4 -17.07 -11.28 -8.82
N LYS A 5 -17.99 -11.76 -7.98
CA LYS A 5 -17.66 -12.62 -6.84
C LYS A 5 -16.98 -13.94 -7.27
N ALA A 6 -17.43 -14.53 -8.37
CA ALA A 6 -16.82 -15.73 -8.92
C ALA A 6 -15.39 -15.47 -9.43
N LEU A 7 -15.16 -14.35 -10.13
CA LEU A 7 -13.84 -13.96 -10.62
C LEU A 7 -12.86 -13.70 -9.47
N ILE A 8 -13.28 -12.99 -8.42
CA ILE A 8 -12.46 -12.75 -7.21
C ILE A 8 -12.01 -14.07 -6.58
N ARG A 9 -12.94 -15.03 -6.42
CA ARG A 9 -12.62 -16.35 -5.86
C ARG A 9 -11.67 -17.12 -6.77
N LEU A 10 -11.89 -17.09 -8.08
CA LEU A 10 -11.03 -17.78 -9.05
C LEU A 10 -9.61 -17.23 -9.04
N THR A 11 -9.43 -15.90 -9.07
CA THR A 11 -8.11 -15.27 -9.03
C THR A 11 -7.39 -15.51 -7.70
N PHE A 12 -8.14 -15.56 -6.59
CA PHE A 12 -7.59 -15.92 -5.29
C PHE A 12 -7.10 -17.36 -5.23
N LEU A 13 -7.92 -18.32 -5.71
CA LEU A 13 -7.52 -19.73 -5.80
C LEU A 13 -6.32 -19.91 -6.75
N GLY A 14 -6.31 -19.20 -7.87
CA GLY A 14 -5.17 -19.19 -8.80
C GLY A 14 -3.89 -18.71 -8.13
N ALA A 15 -3.94 -17.63 -7.35
CA ALA A 15 -2.80 -17.15 -6.58
C ALA A 15 -2.34 -18.19 -5.55
N MET A 16 -3.27 -18.80 -4.80
CA MET A 16 -2.93 -19.82 -3.81
C MET A 16 -2.26 -21.04 -4.43
N ILE A 17 -2.79 -21.54 -5.56
CA ILE A 17 -2.20 -22.67 -6.29
C ILE A 17 -0.82 -22.30 -6.84
N ALA A 18 -0.68 -21.13 -7.47
CA ALA A 18 0.61 -20.68 -8.01
C ALA A 18 1.67 -20.54 -6.92
N TRP A 19 1.30 -20.01 -5.75
CA TRP A 19 2.22 -19.91 -4.61
C TRP A 19 2.60 -21.28 -4.04
N LEU A 20 1.65 -22.22 -3.93
CA LEU A 20 1.97 -23.58 -3.47
C LEU A 20 2.91 -24.29 -4.44
N VAL A 21 2.66 -24.19 -5.76
CA VAL A 21 3.55 -24.79 -6.77
C VAL A 21 4.94 -24.15 -6.71
N LEU A 22 5.02 -22.82 -6.59
CA LEU A 22 6.28 -22.11 -6.37
C LEU A 22 7.03 -22.67 -5.16
N LEU A 23 6.37 -22.74 -4.00
CA LEU A 23 6.97 -23.20 -2.75
C LEU A 23 7.50 -24.63 -2.86
N PHE A 24 6.70 -25.56 -3.38
CA PHE A 24 7.13 -26.95 -3.53
C PHE A 24 8.24 -27.10 -4.57
N SER A 25 8.15 -26.38 -5.68
CA SER A 25 9.17 -26.45 -6.74
C SER A 25 10.53 -25.93 -6.26
N ASP A 26 10.54 -24.81 -5.54
CA ASP A 26 11.75 -24.18 -5.02
C ASP A 26 12.42 -25.04 -3.93
N ILE A 27 11.64 -25.51 -2.97
CA ILE A 27 12.11 -26.41 -1.91
C ILE A 27 12.67 -27.71 -2.50
N THR A 28 12.02 -28.27 -3.53
CA THR A 28 12.50 -29.49 -4.18
C THR A 28 13.85 -29.26 -4.87
N ILE A 29 14.02 -28.14 -5.56
CA ILE A 29 15.29 -27.78 -6.21
C ILE A 29 16.39 -27.62 -5.16
N LEU A 30 16.11 -26.89 -4.08
CA LEU A 30 17.08 -26.68 -3.00
C LEU A 30 17.44 -28.01 -2.32
N PHE A 31 16.46 -28.85 -1.98
CA PHE A 31 16.69 -30.14 -1.34
C PHE A 31 17.49 -31.10 -2.22
N SER A 32 17.13 -31.24 -3.50
CA SER A 32 17.87 -32.08 -4.44
C SER A 32 19.31 -31.62 -4.57
N SER A 33 19.54 -30.31 -4.68
CA SER A 33 20.90 -29.77 -4.78
C SER A 33 21.71 -29.96 -3.50
N LEU A 34 21.10 -29.88 -2.31
CA LEU A 34 21.79 -30.14 -1.04
C LEU A 34 22.20 -31.61 -0.89
N GLN A 35 21.44 -32.53 -1.50
CA GLN A 35 21.75 -33.96 -1.54
C GLN A 35 22.69 -34.35 -2.70
N GLY A 36 23.12 -33.38 -3.53
CA GLY A 36 23.95 -33.64 -4.71
C GLY A 36 23.21 -34.36 -5.85
N LEU A 37 21.88 -34.38 -5.80
CA LEU A 37 21.03 -34.95 -6.85
C LEU A 37 20.70 -33.89 -7.90
N GLN A 38 20.55 -34.30 -9.16
CA GLN A 38 19.98 -33.41 -10.17
C GLN A 38 18.49 -33.20 -9.86
N PRO A 39 18.00 -31.95 -9.82
CA PRO A 39 16.58 -31.70 -9.60
C PRO A 39 15.75 -32.24 -10.77
N ASP A 40 14.73 -33.05 -10.48
CA ASP A 40 13.73 -33.46 -11.47
C ASP A 40 12.81 -32.29 -11.89
N VAL A 41 12.79 -31.23 -11.07
CA VAL A 41 12.02 -30.01 -11.31
C VAL A 41 12.88 -28.97 -12.01
N PRO A 42 12.41 -28.37 -13.12
CA PRO A 42 13.20 -27.39 -13.84
C PRO A 42 13.32 -26.05 -13.10
N MET A 43 14.52 -25.45 -13.13
CA MET A 43 14.83 -24.19 -12.43
C MET A 43 14.02 -22.97 -12.90
N TRP A 44 13.41 -23.02 -14.09
CA TRP A 44 12.56 -21.93 -14.58
C TRP A 44 11.16 -21.95 -13.97
N LEU A 45 10.70 -23.10 -13.42
CA LEU A 45 9.34 -23.26 -12.91
C LEU A 45 9.04 -22.32 -11.73
N PRO A 46 9.87 -22.22 -10.66
CA PRO A 46 9.64 -21.27 -9.58
C PRO A 46 9.50 -19.82 -10.07
N ARG A 47 10.34 -19.40 -11.02
CA ARG A 47 10.31 -18.02 -11.57
C ARG A 47 9.03 -17.72 -12.34
N VAL A 48 8.52 -18.68 -13.11
CA VAL A 48 7.24 -18.53 -13.82
C VAL A 48 6.08 -18.54 -12.85
N MET A 49 6.09 -19.42 -11.85
CA MET A 49 5.04 -19.49 -10.84
C MET A 49 4.95 -18.23 -9.97
N LEU A 50 6.09 -17.57 -9.67
CA LEU A 50 6.11 -16.25 -9.03
C LEU A 50 5.39 -15.21 -9.89
N GLY A 51 5.65 -15.23 -11.20
CA GLY A 51 4.96 -14.36 -12.15
C GLY A 51 3.45 -14.61 -12.19
N VAL A 52 3.03 -15.87 -12.27
CA VAL A 52 1.60 -16.25 -12.24
C VAL A 52 0.95 -15.84 -10.91
N TYR A 53 1.65 -15.99 -9.79
CA TYR A 53 1.21 -15.54 -8.47
C TYR A 53 0.95 -14.02 -8.44
N ILE A 54 1.92 -13.21 -8.91
CA ILE A 54 1.78 -11.75 -8.99
C ILE A 54 0.61 -11.35 -9.90
N ILE A 55 0.48 -11.96 -11.08
CA ILE A 55 -0.62 -11.66 -12.02
C ILE A 55 -1.97 -11.98 -11.38
N SER A 56 -2.08 -13.15 -10.74
CA SER A 56 -3.33 -13.60 -10.11
C SER A 56 -3.73 -12.67 -8.96
N LEU A 57 -2.78 -12.26 -8.12
CA LEU A 57 -3.02 -11.29 -7.05
C LEU A 57 -3.36 -9.90 -7.59
N PHE A 58 -2.70 -9.45 -8.66
CA PHE A 58 -3.02 -8.17 -9.29
C PHE A 58 -4.48 -8.12 -9.72
N TYR A 59 -4.97 -9.16 -10.41
CA TYR A 59 -6.37 -9.23 -10.82
C TYR A 59 -7.32 -9.41 -9.63
N TYR A 60 -6.94 -10.18 -8.61
CA TYR A 60 -7.70 -10.30 -7.37
C TYR A 60 -7.96 -8.94 -6.73
N TYR A 61 -6.91 -8.13 -6.52
CA TYR A 61 -7.04 -6.81 -5.92
C TYR A 61 -7.75 -5.82 -6.85
N LYS A 62 -7.51 -5.89 -8.17
CA LYS A 62 -8.25 -5.10 -9.15
C LYS A 62 -9.76 -5.32 -9.02
N PHE A 63 -10.23 -6.57 -8.99
CA PHE A 63 -11.67 -6.84 -8.89
C PHE A 63 -12.25 -6.56 -7.51
N ARG A 64 -11.47 -6.75 -6.44
CA ARG A 64 -11.93 -6.51 -5.07
C ARG A 64 -12.07 -5.02 -4.76
N ILE A 65 -11.07 -4.21 -5.11
CA ILE A 65 -10.96 -2.81 -4.68
C ILE A 65 -11.63 -1.85 -5.68
N GLU A 66 -11.73 -2.20 -6.97
CA GLU A 66 -12.34 -1.35 -8.00
C GLU A 66 -13.89 -1.43 -8.03
N HIS A 67 -14.50 -2.30 -7.23
CA HIS A 67 -15.96 -2.52 -7.22
C HIS A 67 -16.75 -1.61 -6.26
N ASP A 68 -16.10 -0.86 -5.38
CA ASP A 68 -16.79 0.05 -4.45
C ASP A 68 -17.10 1.40 -5.12
N ASP A 69 -18.40 1.70 -5.28
CA ASP A 69 -18.91 2.88 -5.99
C ASP A 69 -18.68 4.20 -5.23
N SER A 70 -18.51 4.16 -3.89
CA SER A 70 -18.13 5.33 -3.10
C SER A 70 -16.62 5.39 -2.88
N LEU A 71 -15.99 6.47 -3.34
CA LEU A 71 -14.58 6.75 -3.07
C LEU A 71 -14.46 7.46 -1.73
N ASN A 72 -14.20 6.71 -0.67
CA ASN A 72 -13.68 7.26 0.58
C ASN A 72 -12.17 7.03 0.64
N PHE A 73 -11.39 8.12 0.59
CA PHE A 73 -9.93 8.05 0.56
C PHE A 73 -9.36 7.43 1.84
N THR A 74 -9.97 7.72 2.99
CA THR A 74 -9.50 7.22 4.27
C THR A 74 -9.72 5.71 4.36
N ASP A 75 -10.82 5.20 3.81
CA ASP A 75 -11.12 3.75 3.80
C ASP A 75 -10.13 2.98 2.93
N LEU A 76 -9.70 3.56 1.80
CA LEU A 76 -8.64 2.99 0.96
C LEU A 76 -7.29 2.89 1.70
N LEU A 77 -6.91 3.93 2.44
CA LEU A 77 -5.71 3.90 3.28
C LEU A 77 -5.85 2.85 4.40
N TRP A 78 -7.03 2.73 4.99
CA TRP A 78 -7.33 1.71 6.00
C TRP A 78 -7.22 0.30 5.46
N GLU A 79 -7.63 0.04 4.22
CA GLU A 79 -7.51 -1.28 3.61
C GLU A 79 -6.04 -1.69 3.41
N VAL A 80 -5.19 -0.75 2.98
CA VAL A 80 -3.73 -0.97 2.88
C VAL A 80 -3.13 -1.23 4.25
N PHE A 81 -3.48 -0.40 5.24
CA PHE A 81 -3.05 -0.58 6.61
C PHE A 81 -3.47 -1.95 7.17
N ALA A 82 -4.74 -2.33 7.02
CA ALA A 82 -5.27 -3.58 7.53
C ALA A 82 -4.58 -4.79 6.87
N THR A 83 -4.37 -4.72 5.56
CA THR A 83 -3.61 -5.76 4.84
C THR A 83 -2.18 -5.84 5.38
N GLY A 84 -1.48 -4.71 5.51
CA GLY A 84 -0.12 -4.63 6.06
C GLY A 84 -0.02 -5.15 7.49
N LEU A 85 -0.99 -4.83 8.35
CA LEU A 85 -1.08 -5.32 9.72
C LEU A 85 -1.25 -6.85 9.74
N ILE A 86 -2.22 -7.38 9.00
CA ILE A 86 -2.47 -8.84 8.93
C ILE A 86 -1.22 -9.57 8.44
N THR A 87 -0.61 -9.11 7.35
CA THR A 87 0.61 -9.74 6.81
C THR A 87 1.76 -9.67 7.82
N THR A 88 1.94 -8.54 8.50
CA THR A 88 3.01 -8.36 9.49
C THR A 88 2.79 -9.26 10.70
N VAL A 89 1.55 -9.38 11.19
CA VAL A 89 1.22 -10.29 12.30
C VAL A 89 1.54 -11.73 11.93
N ILE A 90 1.17 -12.18 10.72
CA ILE A 90 1.50 -13.54 10.24
C ILE A 90 3.03 -13.74 10.19
N SER A 91 3.76 -12.77 9.62
CA SER A 91 5.23 -12.81 9.56
C SER A 91 5.87 -12.88 10.96
N LEU A 92 5.37 -12.09 11.91
CA LEU A 92 5.83 -12.10 13.30
C LEU A 92 5.51 -13.41 14.02
N LEU A 93 4.36 -14.04 13.73
CA LEU A 93 4.04 -15.38 14.26
C LEU A 93 5.07 -16.40 13.79
N PHE A 94 5.44 -16.41 12.51
CA PHE A 94 6.50 -17.28 12.01
C PHE A 94 7.85 -16.98 12.67
N ARG A 95 8.19 -15.71 12.85
CA ARG A 95 9.42 -15.32 13.56
C ARG A 95 9.42 -15.77 15.01
N LEU A 96 8.29 -15.68 15.70
CA LEU A 96 8.12 -16.18 17.07
C LEU A 96 8.29 -17.70 17.11
N LEU A 97 7.70 -18.43 16.16
CA LEU A 97 7.87 -19.88 16.04
C LEU A 97 9.35 -20.24 15.87
N VAL A 98 10.08 -19.59 14.96
CA VAL A 98 11.52 -19.81 14.78
C VAL A 98 12.30 -19.54 16.07
N LEU A 99 11.97 -18.45 16.79
CA LEU A 99 12.60 -18.11 18.05
C LEU A 99 12.34 -19.15 19.16
N LEU A 100 11.11 -19.66 19.25
CA LEU A 100 10.73 -20.72 20.19
C LEU A 100 11.40 -22.06 19.87
N LEU A 101 11.65 -22.33 18.59
CA LEU A 101 12.37 -23.53 18.15
C LEU A 101 13.88 -23.47 18.46
N GLY A 102 14.44 -22.30 18.77
CA GLY A 102 15.81 -22.13 19.26
C GLY A 102 16.86 -22.78 18.36
N SER A 103 17.76 -23.58 18.94
CA SER A 103 18.84 -24.29 18.23
C SER A 103 18.48 -25.71 17.81
N THR A 104 17.18 -26.04 17.73
CA THR A 104 16.75 -27.36 17.26
C THR A 104 17.23 -27.65 15.83
N ALA A 105 17.35 -28.94 15.48
CA ALA A 105 17.78 -29.37 14.15
C ALA A 105 16.86 -28.87 13.01
N LEU A 106 15.62 -28.49 13.32
CA LEU A 106 14.68 -27.91 12.35
C LEU A 106 14.99 -26.44 12.07
N ALA A 107 15.29 -25.65 13.12
CA ALA A 107 15.59 -24.22 12.99
C ALA A 107 16.93 -23.97 12.26
N THR A 108 17.86 -24.91 12.32
CA THR A 108 19.15 -24.84 11.61
C THR A 108 19.09 -25.40 10.18
N ASN A 109 17.98 -26.02 9.78
CA ASN A 109 17.82 -26.61 8.45
C ASN A 109 17.59 -25.52 7.39
N LEU A 110 18.41 -25.53 6.34
CA LEU A 110 18.34 -24.60 5.21
C LEU A 110 16.99 -24.60 4.49
N VAL A 111 16.37 -25.78 4.33
CA VAL A 111 15.07 -25.92 3.67
C VAL A 111 13.96 -25.26 4.48
N PHE A 112 14.04 -25.33 5.80
CA PHE A 112 13.09 -24.65 6.68
C PHE A 112 13.27 -23.12 6.63
N SER A 113 14.52 -22.64 6.62
CA SER A 113 14.80 -21.21 6.41
C SER A 113 14.27 -20.70 5.08
N ASP A 114 14.44 -21.47 4.01
CA ASP A 114 13.93 -21.16 2.67
C ASP A 114 12.39 -21.12 2.62
N PHE A 115 11.72 -22.07 3.27
CA PHE A 115 10.27 -22.05 3.44
C PHE A 115 9.77 -20.76 4.11
N ILE A 116 10.45 -20.31 5.19
CA ILE A 116 10.10 -19.06 5.88
C ILE A 116 10.38 -17.84 4.99
N TYR A 117 11.47 -17.85 4.23
CA TYR A 117 11.77 -16.81 3.23
C TYR A 117 10.65 -16.70 2.19
N GLN A 118 10.20 -17.82 1.61
CA GLN A 118 9.12 -17.84 0.60
C GLN A 118 7.78 -17.35 1.14
N ILE A 119 7.46 -17.64 2.41
CA ILE A 119 6.28 -17.07 3.09
C ILE A 119 6.41 -15.55 3.20
N ASN A 120 7.54 -15.05 3.71
CA ASN A 120 7.74 -13.61 3.91
C ASN A 120 7.76 -12.84 2.58
N LEU A 121 8.35 -13.42 1.54
CA LEU A 121 8.32 -12.87 0.18
C LEU A 121 6.88 -12.78 -0.35
N ALA A 122 6.09 -13.84 -0.17
CA ALA A 122 4.71 -13.86 -0.62
C ALA A 122 3.82 -12.87 0.13
N LEU A 123 4.04 -12.71 1.44
CA LEU A 123 3.36 -11.71 2.27
C LEU A 123 3.73 -10.28 1.84
N LEU A 124 5.01 -10.02 1.55
CA LEU A 124 5.48 -8.74 1.01
C LEU A 124 4.80 -8.44 -0.33
N VAL A 125 4.85 -9.36 -1.30
CA VAL A 125 4.22 -9.18 -2.62
C VAL A 125 2.71 -8.92 -2.50
N ASN A 126 2.05 -9.63 -1.58
CA ASN A 126 0.63 -9.46 -1.31
C ASN A 126 0.33 -8.04 -0.79
N PHE A 127 1.09 -7.57 0.19
CA PHE A 127 0.99 -6.22 0.70
C PHE A 127 1.28 -5.15 -0.37
N LEU A 128 2.32 -5.34 -1.20
CA LEU A 128 2.65 -4.40 -2.28
C LEU A 128 1.51 -4.29 -3.31
N LEU A 129 0.91 -5.41 -3.72
CA LEU A 129 -0.20 -5.38 -4.70
C LEU A 129 -1.49 -4.78 -4.12
N ALA A 130 -1.76 -5.01 -2.83
CA ALA A 130 -2.87 -4.34 -2.14
C ALA A 130 -2.68 -2.82 -2.09
N ALA A 131 -1.46 -2.36 -1.76
CA ALA A 131 -1.10 -0.96 -1.76
C ALA A 131 -1.19 -0.34 -3.16
N LEU A 132 -0.68 -1.02 -4.20
CA LEU A 132 -0.77 -0.58 -5.59
C LEU A 132 -2.22 -0.36 -6.02
N ALA A 133 -3.11 -1.31 -5.74
CA ALA A 133 -4.52 -1.23 -6.12
C ALA A 133 -5.23 -0.07 -5.42
N SER A 134 -4.91 0.17 -4.15
CA SER A 134 -5.46 1.31 -3.40
C SER A 134 -4.90 2.64 -3.93
N TRP A 135 -3.58 2.72 -4.19
CA TRP A 135 -2.93 3.93 -4.69
C TRP A 135 -3.42 4.28 -6.08
N LYS A 136 -3.67 3.29 -6.94
CA LYS A 136 -4.32 3.48 -8.24
C LYS A 136 -5.62 4.26 -8.11
N ARG A 137 -6.50 3.90 -7.15
CA ARG A 137 -7.77 4.61 -6.95
C ARG A 137 -7.56 6.04 -6.47
N LEU A 138 -6.59 6.26 -5.58
CA LEU A 138 -6.24 7.61 -5.10
C LEU A 138 -5.66 8.48 -6.23
N ILE A 139 -4.74 7.95 -7.04
CA ILE A 139 -4.12 8.65 -8.17
C ILE A 139 -5.16 8.99 -9.22
N LEU A 140 -5.97 8.01 -9.60
CA LEU A 140 -7.00 8.15 -10.63
C LEU A 140 -8.23 8.93 -10.12
N TYR A 141 -8.17 9.53 -8.93
CA TYR A 141 -9.19 10.49 -8.52
C TYR A 141 -9.18 11.70 -9.46
N GLN A 142 -10.36 12.09 -9.96
CA GLN A 142 -10.54 13.05 -11.06
C GLN A 142 -9.75 12.66 -12.33
N LYS A 143 -10.09 11.49 -12.86
CA LYS A 143 -9.49 10.88 -14.06
C LYS A 143 -9.34 11.88 -15.21
N SER A 144 -8.10 12.14 -15.64
CA SER A 144 -7.82 12.77 -16.92
C SER A 144 -7.46 11.72 -17.97
N LYS A 145 -7.74 11.99 -19.25
CA LYS A 145 -7.39 11.06 -20.34
C LYS A 145 -5.89 10.76 -20.38
N TRP A 146 -5.05 11.75 -20.03
CA TRP A 146 -3.60 11.59 -19.99
C TRP A 146 -3.16 10.69 -18.84
N LEU A 147 -3.69 10.92 -17.64
CA LEU A 147 -3.37 10.12 -16.46
C LEU A 147 -3.76 8.65 -16.63
N ILE A 148 -4.94 8.36 -17.20
CA ILE A 148 -5.36 6.98 -17.49
C ILE A 148 -4.37 6.30 -18.45
N ARG A 149 -3.92 7.01 -19.50
CA ARG A 149 -2.95 6.47 -20.46
C ARG A 149 -1.58 6.22 -19.82
N THR A 150 -1.07 7.17 -19.04
CA THR A 150 0.20 7.01 -18.32
C THR A 150 0.14 5.84 -17.34
N TRP A 151 -0.97 5.68 -16.63
CA TRP A 151 -1.20 4.54 -15.75
C TRP A 151 -1.24 3.21 -16.52
N ALA A 152 -1.92 3.17 -17.67
CA ALA A 152 -1.96 1.98 -18.51
C ALA A 152 -0.57 1.59 -19.04
N ILE A 153 0.25 2.57 -19.43
CA ILE A 153 1.65 2.34 -19.83
C ILE A 153 2.45 1.76 -18.66
N PHE A 154 2.23 2.26 -17.44
CA PHE A 154 2.87 1.72 -16.24
C PHE A 154 2.45 0.28 -15.95
N GLU A 155 1.15 -0.04 -15.99
CA GLU A 155 0.66 -1.42 -15.83
C GLU A 155 1.25 -2.36 -16.89
N ILE A 156 1.25 -1.97 -18.16
CA ILE A 156 1.84 -2.76 -19.25
C ILE A 156 3.34 -2.98 -19.01
N SER A 157 4.06 -1.95 -18.55
CA SER A 157 5.48 -2.05 -18.24
C SER A 157 5.76 -3.03 -17.09
N LEU A 158 4.93 -3.06 -16.05
CA LEU A 158 5.03 -4.05 -14.96
C LEU A 158 4.85 -5.48 -15.48
N PHE A 159 3.87 -5.73 -16.34
CA PHE A 159 3.68 -7.06 -16.93
C PHE A 159 4.81 -7.45 -17.88
N ALA A 160 5.35 -6.49 -18.64
CA ALA A 160 6.51 -6.73 -19.50
C ALA A 160 7.75 -7.13 -18.68
N MET A 161 7.98 -6.46 -17.54
CA MET A 161 9.05 -6.84 -16.59
C MET A 161 8.84 -8.23 -16.02
N LEU A 162 7.61 -8.59 -15.69
CA LEU A 162 7.29 -9.89 -15.14
C LEU A 162 7.62 -11.00 -16.14
N ILE A 163 7.22 -10.82 -17.40
CA ILE A 163 7.55 -11.77 -18.47
C ILE A 163 9.07 -11.82 -18.69
N TYR A 164 9.74 -10.67 -18.69
CA TYR A 164 11.19 -10.58 -18.84
C TYR A 164 11.93 -11.37 -17.76
N ASP A 165 11.60 -11.14 -16.49
CA ASP A 165 12.24 -11.84 -15.36
C ASP A 165 11.91 -13.35 -15.37
N SER A 166 10.64 -13.72 -15.64
CA SER A 166 10.22 -15.12 -15.68
C SER A 166 10.84 -15.89 -16.86
N ALA A 167 11.09 -15.24 -18.00
CA ALA A 167 11.73 -15.84 -19.15
C ALA A 167 13.26 -15.96 -19.01
N GLY A 168 13.87 -15.32 -18.01
CA GLY A 168 15.31 -15.34 -17.79
C GLY A 168 16.12 -14.74 -18.94
N ILE A 169 15.54 -13.81 -19.70
CA ILE A 169 16.19 -13.17 -20.84
C ILE A 169 17.29 -12.25 -20.31
N THR A 170 18.51 -12.37 -20.83
CA THR A 170 19.61 -11.47 -20.50
C THR A 170 19.69 -10.35 -21.53
N LEU A 171 19.24 -9.15 -21.16
CA LEU A 171 19.47 -7.95 -21.98
C LEU A 171 20.87 -7.39 -21.74
N SER A 172 21.39 -6.66 -22.74
CA SER A 172 22.60 -5.85 -22.58
C SER A 172 22.43 -4.86 -21.41
N GLU A 173 23.51 -4.64 -20.65
CA GLU A 173 23.51 -3.75 -19.48
C GLU A 173 23.01 -2.33 -19.80
N THR A 174 23.36 -1.81 -20.98
CA THR A 174 22.90 -0.49 -21.44
C THR A 174 21.38 -0.46 -21.58
N VAL A 175 20.80 -1.46 -22.24
CA VAL A 175 19.35 -1.55 -22.48
C VAL A 175 18.59 -1.69 -21.16
N SER A 176 19.06 -2.56 -20.27
CA SER A 176 18.47 -2.76 -18.94
C SER A 176 18.48 -1.47 -18.11
N THR A 177 19.60 -0.73 -18.13
CA THR A 177 19.74 0.54 -17.40
C THR A 177 18.82 1.62 -17.96
N THR A 178 18.77 1.79 -19.29
CA THR A 178 17.85 2.74 -19.94
C THR A 178 16.40 2.43 -19.59
N PHE A 179 16.01 1.16 -19.60
CA PHE A 179 14.66 0.76 -19.23
C PHE A 179 14.33 1.10 -17.77
N LYS A 180 15.23 0.81 -16.82
CA LYS A 180 15.07 1.18 -15.40
C LYS A 180 14.88 2.70 -15.23
N ILE A 181 15.64 3.52 -15.95
CA ILE A 181 15.53 4.99 -15.91
C ILE A 181 14.15 5.45 -16.44
N LEU A 182 13.67 4.87 -17.54
CA LEU A 182 12.35 5.18 -18.10
C LEU A 182 11.22 4.85 -17.11
N ILE A 183 11.27 3.70 -16.46
CA ILE A 183 10.29 3.35 -15.43
C ILE A 183 10.40 4.26 -14.21
N ALA A 184 11.62 4.61 -13.76
CA ALA A 184 11.79 5.52 -12.64
C ALA A 184 11.14 6.90 -12.91
N MET A 185 11.31 7.44 -14.13
CA MET A 185 10.63 8.67 -14.54
C MET A 185 9.10 8.50 -14.56
N LEU A 186 8.60 7.35 -15.01
CA LEU A 186 7.16 7.05 -15.03
C LEU A 186 6.58 6.97 -13.61
N VAL A 187 7.30 6.33 -12.68
CA VAL A 187 6.95 6.25 -11.25
C VAL A 187 6.87 7.65 -10.64
N LEU A 188 7.88 8.50 -10.89
CA LEU A 188 7.88 9.88 -10.40
C LEU A 188 6.71 10.70 -10.96
N ALA A 189 6.46 10.59 -12.26
CA ALA A 189 5.38 11.32 -12.93
C ALA A 189 3.99 10.93 -12.39
N LEU A 190 3.74 9.64 -12.16
CA LEU A 190 2.50 9.17 -11.54
C LEU A 190 2.39 9.58 -10.07
N SER A 191 3.52 9.58 -9.34
CA SER A 191 3.55 9.93 -7.93
C SER A 191 3.29 11.41 -7.66
N ALA A 192 3.47 12.30 -8.64
CA ALA A 192 3.17 13.72 -8.45
C ALA A 192 1.66 14.03 -8.32
N ASN A 193 0.78 13.10 -8.70
CA ASN A 193 -0.66 13.36 -8.72
C ASN A 193 -1.33 13.03 -7.38
N MET A 194 -1.51 14.05 -6.53
CA MET A 194 -2.07 13.94 -5.17
C MET A 194 -3.37 14.72 -4.96
N ARG A 195 -4.20 14.86 -6.00
CA ARG A 195 -5.41 15.69 -5.96
C ARG A 195 -6.37 15.33 -4.82
N TRP A 196 -6.44 14.05 -4.45
CA TRP A 196 -7.30 13.56 -3.36
C TRP A 196 -6.98 14.20 -2.00
N VAL A 197 -5.73 14.62 -1.76
CA VAL A 197 -5.31 15.24 -0.48
C VAL A 197 -6.08 16.53 -0.19
N ALA A 198 -6.43 17.29 -1.24
CA ALA A 198 -7.20 18.53 -1.10
C ALA A 198 -8.64 18.30 -0.62
N TYR A 199 -9.16 17.07 -0.72
CA TYR A 199 -10.54 16.71 -0.37
C TYR A 199 -10.65 16.02 0.99
N LEU A 200 -9.55 15.88 1.72
CA LEU A 200 -9.57 15.40 3.09
C LEU A 200 -9.88 16.55 4.05
N ASN A 201 -10.73 16.29 5.03
CA ASN A 201 -10.94 17.20 6.16
C ASN A 201 -9.76 17.12 7.14
N PHE A 202 -9.61 18.11 8.03
CA PHE A 202 -8.51 18.20 8.98
C PHE A 202 -8.33 16.91 9.81
N LYS A 203 -9.41 16.36 10.37
CA LYS A 203 -9.38 15.11 11.13
C LYS A 203 -8.90 13.92 10.29
N GLN A 204 -9.33 13.84 9.02
CA GLN A 204 -8.95 12.76 8.11
C GLN A 204 -7.48 12.85 7.70
N LYS A 205 -6.90 14.07 7.60
CA LYS A 205 -5.48 14.26 7.31
C LYS A 205 -4.58 13.66 8.40
N TRP A 206 -4.94 13.86 9.67
CA TRP A 206 -4.24 13.23 10.80
C TRP A 206 -4.30 11.70 10.75
N THR A 207 -5.49 11.15 10.53
CA THR A 207 -5.64 9.69 10.37
C THR A 207 -4.83 9.18 9.19
N SER A 208 -4.86 9.88 8.06
CA SER A 208 -4.11 9.50 6.85
C SER A 208 -2.60 9.52 7.06
N LEU A 209 -2.07 10.54 7.77
CA LEU A 209 -0.65 10.61 8.13
C LEU A 209 -0.23 9.42 8.99
N LEU A 210 -1.03 9.05 9.99
CA LEU A 210 -0.77 7.89 10.82
C LEU A 210 -0.75 6.59 10.00
N LEU A 211 -1.74 6.39 9.13
CA LEU A 211 -1.83 5.20 8.26
C LEU A 211 -0.65 5.10 7.28
N LEU A 212 -0.21 6.22 6.71
CA LEU A 212 0.98 6.26 5.84
C LEU A 212 2.26 5.97 6.61
N LEU A 213 2.41 6.50 7.83
CA LEU A 213 3.56 6.22 8.68
C LEU A 213 3.66 4.72 9.02
N LEU A 214 2.54 4.10 9.39
CA LEU A 214 2.46 2.67 9.65
C LEU A 214 2.77 1.83 8.40
N THR A 215 2.31 2.29 7.23
CA THR A 215 2.65 1.66 5.94
C THR A 215 4.16 1.64 5.71
N PHE A 216 4.88 2.74 6.00
CA PHE A 216 6.34 2.75 5.91
C PHE A 216 7.00 1.78 6.89
N PHE A 217 6.49 1.69 8.11
CA PHE A 217 6.99 0.72 9.09
C PHE A 217 6.87 -0.71 8.58
N TYR A 218 5.73 -1.08 7.98
CA TYR A 218 5.54 -2.40 7.38
C TYR A 218 6.48 -2.65 6.21
N LEU A 219 6.67 -1.67 5.31
CA LEU A 219 7.60 -1.79 4.18
C LEU A 219 9.04 -1.99 4.67
N LEU A 220 9.48 -1.22 5.66
CA LEU A 220 10.82 -1.38 6.25
C LEU A 220 10.99 -2.75 6.92
N TYR A 221 9.99 -3.17 7.71
CA TYR A 221 10.00 -4.48 8.35
C TYR A 221 10.13 -5.62 7.35
N PHE A 222 9.29 -5.64 6.30
CA PHE A 222 9.35 -6.71 5.30
C PHE A 222 10.63 -6.66 4.48
N SER A 223 11.08 -5.48 4.07
CA SER A 223 12.33 -5.33 3.33
C SER A 223 13.51 -5.89 4.12
N TYR A 224 13.61 -5.53 5.41
CA TYR A 224 14.64 -6.09 6.30
C TYR A 224 14.49 -7.60 6.48
N THR A 225 13.27 -8.09 6.74
CA THR A 225 13.03 -9.52 7.01
C THR A 225 13.37 -10.40 5.81
N VAL A 226 12.99 -9.98 4.61
CA VAL A 226 13.26 -10.72 3.37
C VAL A 226 14.76 -10.67 3.03
N GLU A 227 15.40 -9.52 3.22
CA GLU A 227 16.84 -9.34 3.00
C GLU A 227 17.68 -10.21 3.94
N ASP A 228 17.41 -10.15 5.24
CA ASP A 228 18.11 -10.93 6.26
C ASP A 228 17.93 -12.44 6.02
N SER A 229 16.70 -12.89 5.75
CA SER A 229 16.42 -14.30 5.49
C SER A 229 17.17 -14.81 4.25
N ALA A 230 17.15 -14.05 3.15
CA ALA A 230 17.85 -14.44 1.93
C ALA A 230 19.38 -14.46 2.11
N GLN A 231 19.95 -13.46 2.77
CA GLN A 231 21.39 -13.37 3.02
C GLN A 231 21.91 -14.54 3.88
N GLN A 232 21.14 -14.96 4.88
CA GLN A 232 21.48 -16.10 5.72
C GLN A 232 21.51 -17.44 4.95
N ILE A 233 20.68 -17.57 3.92
CA ILE A 233 20.64 -18.78 3.07
C ILE A 233 21.73 -18.71 2.01
N SER A 234 21.87 -17.56 1.32
CA SER A 234 22.81 -17.38 0.21
C SER A 234 24.28 -17.53 0.63
N THR A 235 24.60 -17.25 1.89
CA THR A 235 25.95 -17.47 2.46
C THR A 235 26.26 -18.94 2.69
N LYS A 236 25.25 -19.80 2.79
CA LYS A 236 25.39 -21.23 3.09
C LYS A 236 25.25 -22.12 1.86
N THR A 237 24.58 -21.67 0.81
CA THR A 237 24.38 -22.44 -0.42
C THR A 237 24.23 -21.56 -1.66
N LEU A 238 24.84 -22.01 -2.77
CA LEU A 238 24.69 -21.40 -4.09
C LEU A 238 23.45 -21.91 -4.85
N ALA A 239 22.79 -22.95 -4.33
CA ALA A 239 21.61 -23.55 -4.94
C ALA A 239 20.31 -22.80 -4.64
N PHE A 240 20.38 -21.79 -3.76
CA PHE A 240 19.26 -20.95 -3.40
C PHE A 240 18.84 -20.05 -4.57
N LEU A 241 17.56 -20.10 -4.93
CA LEU A 241 16.98 -19.20 -5.92
C LEU A 241 16.58 -17.89 -5.25
N ASP A 242 17.42 -16.87 -5.42
CA ASP A 242 17.17 -15.55 -4.85
C ASP A 242 16.19 -14.74 -5.71
N PHE A 243 15.03 -14.39 -5.14
CA PHE A 243 13.99 -13.58 -5.79
C PHE A 243 14.01 -12.09 -5.38
N ARG A 244 14.96 -11.64 -4.55
CA ARG A 244 15.02 -10.24 -4.10
C ARG A 244 15.23 -9.24 -5.25
N ASN A 245 16.00 -9.66 -6.24
CA ASN A 245 16.38 -8.82 -7.38
C ASN A 245 15.35 -8.83 -8.51
N GLN A 246 14.17 -9.41 -8.28
CA GLN A 246 13.07 -9.39 -9.25
C GLN A 246 12.64 -7.94 -9.52
N LEU A 247 12.72 -7.51 -10.79
CA LEU A 247 12.52 -6.11 -11.17
C LEU A 247 11.12 -5.63 -10.83
N VAL A 248 10.11 -6.48 -11.02
CA VAL A 248 8.71 -6.15 -10.69
C VAL A 248 8.55 -5.82 -9.21
N VAL A 249 9.11 -6.62 -8.32
CA VAL A 249 8.99 -6.43 -6.86
C VAL A 249 9.69 -5.14 -6.45
N ILE A 250 10.89 -4.88 -6.99
CA ILE A 250 11.64 -3.64 -6.75
C ILE A 250 10.84 -2.41 -7.22
N VAL A 251 10.30 -2.46 -8.44
CA VAL A 251 9.54 -1.33 -8.99
C VAL A 251 8.26 -1.08 -8.20
N LEU A 252 7.55 -2.12 -7.77
CA LEU A 252 6.39 -1.98 -6.88
C LEU A 252 6.78 -1.32 -5.55
N LEU A 253 7.86 -1.79 -4.92
CA LEU A 253 8.36 -1.23 -3.67
C LEU A 253 8.73 0.25 -3.82
N VAL A 254 9.54 0.58 -4.84
CA VAL A 254 9.93 1.97 -5.13
C VAL A 254 8.70 2.83 -5.38
N PHE A 255 7.75 2.37 -6.20
CA PHE A 255 6.53 3.10 -6.48
C PHE A 255 5.71 3.40 -5.22
N ILE A 256 5.48 2.40 -4.36
CA ILE A 256 4.67 2.56 -3.16
C ILE A 256 5.35 3.49 -2.16
N VAL A 257 6.68 3.35 -1.98
CA VAL A 257 7.48 4.23 -1.11
C VAL A 257 7.45 5.66 -1.65
N THR A 258 7.75 5.88 -2.94
CA THR A 258 7.78 7.22 -3.53
C THR A 258 6.42 7.91 -3.46
N TYR A 259 5.34 7.21 -3.84
CA TYR A 259 3.99 7.76 -3.74
C TYR A 259 3.61 8.04 -2.28
N GLY A 260 3.96 7.13 -1.36
CA GLY A 260 3.73 7.32 0.07
C GLY A 260 4.43 8.57 0.60
N ILE A 261 5.70 8.79 0.22
CA ILE A 261 6.49 9.95 0.67
C ILE A 261 5.87 11.25 0.15
N PHE A 262 5.54 11.31 -1.14
CA PHE A 262 4.89 12.49 -1.71
C PHE A 262 3.52 12.75 -1.08
N SER A 263 2.71 11.70 -0.87
CA SER A 263 1.43 11.82 -0.17
C SER A 263 1.61 12.38 1.24
N PHE A 264 2.56 11.82 2.00
CA PHE A 264 2.85 12.23 3.37
C PHE A 264 3.28 13.70 3.44
N LEU A 265 4.23 14.10 2.59
CA LEU A 265 4.73 15.48 2.54
C LEU A 265 3.62 16.48 2.16
N VAL A 266 2.82 16.15 1.13
CA VAL A 266 1.73 17.03 0.67
C VAL A 266 0.67 17.18 1.75
N ILE A 267 0.30 16.11 2.45
CA ILE A 267 -0.65 16.18 3.57
C ILE A 267 -0.06 17.03 4.72
N LEU A 268 1.19 16.78 5.08
CA LEU A 268 1.87 17.45 6.20
C LEU A 268 1.93 18.97 5.99
N PHE A 269 2.31 19.42 4.79
CA PHE A 269 2.39 20.86 4.50
C PHE A 269 1.02 21.52 4.31
N ASN A 270 0.00 20.75 3.93
CA ASN A 270 -1.35 21.27 3.79
C ASN A 270 -2.13 21.32 5.13
N LEU A 271 -1.65 20.63 6.15
CA LEU A 271 -2.31 20.50 7.46
C LEU A 271 -2.59 21.86 8.13
N PRO A 272 -1.63 22.81 8.24
CA PRO A 272 -1.89 24.12 8.85
C PRO A 272 -2.88 24.97 8.04
N THR A 273 -2.84 24.86 6.70
CA THR A 273 -3.75 25.64 5.85
C THR A 273 -5.19 25.15 5.96
N SER A 274 -5.38 23.86 6.20
CA SER A 274 -6.73 23.28 6.34
C SER A 274 -7.38 23.62 7.67
N SER A 275 -6.62 23.65 8.77
CA SER A 275 -7.18 24.06 10.06
C SER A 275 -7.71 25.49 10.02
N VAL A 276 -6.94 26.41 9.44
CA VAL A 276 -7.34 27.82 9.32
C VAL A 276 -8.52 27.97 8.35
N PHE A 277 -8.50 27.27 7.20
CA PHE A 277 -9.60 27.32 6.25
C PHE A 277 -10.91 26.78 6.86
N GLU A 278 -10.87 25.64 7.55
CA GLU A 278 -12.04 25.07 8.22
C GLU A 278 -12.57 26.00 9.31
N GLN A 279 -11.70 26.58 10.14
CA GLN A 279 -12.09 27.60 11.12
C GLN A 279 -12.77 28.81 10.46
N LYS A 280 -12.22 29.33 9.36
CA LYS A 280 -12.82 30.46 8.64
C LYS A 280 -14.15 30.12 7.97
N LEU A 281 -14.31 28.89 7.48
CA LEU A 281 -15.57 28.44 6.91
C LEU A 281 -16.64 28.32 8.01
N GLU A 282 -16.27 27.77 9.17
CA GLU A 282 -17.14 27.71 10.35
C GLU A 282 -17.56 29.11 10.82
N GLU A 283 -16.62 30.06 10.92
CA GLU A 283 -16.91 31.46 11.19
C GLU A 283 -17.92 32.04 10.19
N VAL A 284 -17.70 31.84 8.88
CA VAL A 284 -18.60 32.35 7.82
C VAL A 284 -20.01 31.76 7.91
N VAL A 285 -20.13 30.46 8.20
CA VAL A 285 -21.43 29.79 8.38
C VAL A 285 -22.15 30.34 9.61
N ASN A 286 -21.43 30.57 10.71
CA ASN A 286 -21.98 31.18 11.91
C ASN A 286 -22.48 32.61 11.64
N TYR A 287 -21.71 33.42 10.90
CA TYR A 287 -22.15 34.75 10.46
C TYR A 287 -23.40 34.70 9.58
N GLN A 288 -23.50 33.73 8.67
CA GLN A 288 -24.70 33.55 7.85
C GLN A 288 -25.92 33.18 8.69
N ARG A 289 -25.76 32.30 9.69
CA ARG A 289 -26.85 31.96 10.63
C ARG A 289 -27.29 33.18 11.44
N ILE A 290 -26.34 33.98 11.95
CA ILE A 290 -26.64 35.23 12.67
C ILE A 290 -27.38 36.21 11.75
N SER A 291 -26.91 36.38 10.52
CA SER A 291 -27.56 37.28 9.56
C SER A 291 -28.98 36.83 9.22
N GLN A 292 -29.22 35.52 9.13
CA GLN A 292 -30.55 34.98 8.88
C GLN A 292 -31.46 35.13 10.10
N SER A 293 -30.98 34.83 11.32
CA SER A 293 -31.79 34.94 12.55
C SER A 293 -32.25 36.39 12.80
N ILE A 294 -31.36 37.37 12.56
CA ILE A 294 -31.68 38.81 12.62
C ILE A 294 -32.75 39.20 11.58
N GLN A 295 -32.76 38.58 10.39
CA GLN A 295 -33.73 38.85 9.33
C GLN A 295 -35.09 38.17 9.54
N THR A 296 -35.17 37.13 10.37
CA THR A 296 -36.40 36.34 10.60
C THR A 296 -37.20 36.70 11.86
N GLU A 297 -36.98 37.86 12.49
CA GLU A 297 -37.68 38.29 13.73
C GLU A 297 -37.68 37.18 14.81
N GLN A 298 -36.54 36.50 14.99
CA GLN A 298 -36.38 35.63 16.15
C GLN A 298 -36.28 36.48 17.42
N ASP A 299 -36.82 35.96 18.52
CA ASP A 299 -36.79 36.56 19.87
C ASP A 299 -35.40 37.14 20.20
N GLU A 300 -35.33 38.34 20.78
CA GLU A 300 -34.06 39.04 21.05
C GLU A 300 -33.08 38.15 21.82
N GLU A 301 -33.60 37.33 22.74
CA GLU A 301 -32.84 36.37 23.53
C GLU A 301 -32.15 35.30 22.67
N SER A 302 -32.78 34.87 21.58
CA SER A 302 -32.19 33.94 20.61
C SER A 302 -31.05 34.60 19.84
N VAL A 303 -31.17 35.88 19.50
CA VAL A 303 -30.09 36.63 18.83
C VAL A 303 -28.89 36.81 19.76
N TYR A 304 -29.14 37.15 21.04
CA TYR A 304 -28.10 37.28 22.06
C TYR A 304 -27.38 35.95 22.32
N ASN A 305 -28.10 34.83 22.44
CA ASN A 305 -27.48 33.52 22.62
C ASN A 305 -26.58 33.12 21.46
N ILE A 306 -27.02 33.32 20.21
CA ILE A 306 -26.20 33.00 19.03
C ILE A 306 -24.97 33.90 18.97
N LEU A 307 -25.09 35.21 19.25
CA LEU A 307 -23.96 36.14 19.30
C LEU A 307 -22.94 35.74 20.39
N LEU A 308 -23.42 35.41 21.59
CA LEU A 308 -22.57 35.03 22.70
C LEU A 308 -21.83 33.72 22.40
N GLU A 309 -22.53 32.70 21.91
CA GLU A 309 -21.96 31.39 21.55
C GLU A 309 -20.95 31.51 20.40
N SER A 310 -21.25 32.34 19.38
CA SER A 310 -20.33 32.63 18.28
C SER A 310 -19.06 33.37 18.75
N THR A 311 -19.17 34.25 19.74
CA THR A 311 -18.03 35.00 20.27
C THR A 311 -17.17 34.10 21.16
N VAL A 312 -17.78 33.34 22.07
CA VAL A 312 -17.11 32.36 22.94
C VAL A 312 -16.31 31.36 22.11
N SER A 313 -16.94 30.78 21.07
CA SER A 313 -16.28 29.83 20.17
C SER A 313 -15.14 30.47 19.36
N SER A 314 -15.29 31.72 18.92
CA SER A 314 -14.25 32.41 18.13
C SER A 314 -13.01 32.77 18.94
N VAL A 315 -13.15 33.11 20.22
CA VAL A 315 -12.00 33.47 21.10
C VAL A 315 -11.54 32.29 21.96
N PHE A 316 -12.12 31.10 21.80
CA PHE A 316 -11.86 29.93 22.65
C PHE A 316 -11.97 30.24 24.15
N ALA A 317 -12.98 31.04 24.54
CA ALA A 317 -13.20 31.40 25.94
C ALA A 317 -13.95 30.28 26.68
N ASP A 318 -13.65 30.07 27.97
CA ASP A 318 -14.34 29.06 28.80
C ASP A 318 -15.74 29.52 29.27
N ALA A 319 -15.99 30.83 29.30
CA ALA A 319 -17.27 31.41 29.68
C ALA A 319 -17.46 32.82 29.08
N ALA A 320 -18.72 33.21 28.85
CA ALA A 320 -19.11 34.59 28.59
C ALA A 320 -20.50 34.86 29.19
N TRP A 321 -20.81 36.14 29.43
CA TRP A 321 -22.13 36.59 29.82
C TRP A 321 -22.44 37.94 29.14
N LEU A 322 -23.72 38.23 28.97
CA LEU A 322 -24.23 39.52 28.49
C LEU A 322 -24.91 40.23 29.66
N GLU A 323 -24.51 41.47 29.93
CA GLU A 323 -25.21 42.36 30.84
C GLU A 323 -26.12 43.27 30.03
N ILE A 324 -27.44 43.10 30.18
CA ILE A 324 -28.45 43.91 29.49
C ILE A 324 -28.99 44.91 30.51
N THR A 325 -28.65 46.18 30.34
CA THR A 325 -29.29 47.28 31.07
C THR A 325 -30.53 47.73 30.28
N GLY A 326 -31.70 47.41 30.82
CA GLY A 326 -33.00 47.82 30.28
C GLY A 326 -33.34 49.28 30.53
#